data_AF-A0A356CJP5-F1
#
_entry.id   AF-A0A356CJP5-F1
#
_cell.length_a   1.000
_cell.length_b   1.000
_cell.length_c   1.000
_cell.angle_alpha   90.00
_cell.angle_beta   90.00
_cell.angle_gamma   90.00
#
_symmetry.space_group_name_H-M   'P 1'
#
loop_
_entity.id
_entity.type
_entity.pdbx_description
1 polymer ?
#
loop_
_entity_poly.entity_id
_entity_poly.type
_entity_poly.pdbx_seq_one_letter_code
_entity_poly.pdbx_strand_id
1 'polypeptide(L)' 'MYKVILLNDDYTPMEFVVHILENFFAMTREKATQIMLVVHSEGSAVVG' A
#
# COMPACT_ATOMS: atom_id res chain seq x y z
N MET A 1 17.50 1.53 11.72
CA MET A 1 16.60 1.02 10.65
C MET A 1 15.74 2.16 10.15
N TYR A 2 15.31 2.12 8.89
CA TYR A 2 14.45 3.12 8.25
C TYR A 2 13.08 2.50 7.97
N LYS A 3 12.04 3.34 7.88
CA LYS A 3 10.68 2.93 7.51
C LYS A 3 10.40 3.36 6.07
N VAL A 4 9.69 2.53 5.33
CA VAL A 4 9.09 2.85 4.03
C VAL A 4 7.60 3.12 4.26
N ILE A 5 7.16 4.31 3.90
CA ILE A 5 5.79 4.78 4.11
C ILE A 5 5.14 4.96 2.74
N LEU A 6 3.98 4.34 2.57
CA LEU A 6 3.10 4.60 1.44
C LEU A 6 2.13 5.72 1.82
N LEU A 7 2.05 6.75 0.99
CA LEU A 7 1.16 7.90 1.16
C LEU A 7 -0.01 7.80 0.19
N ASN A 8 -1.19 8.24 0.63
CA ASN A 8 -2.37 8.30 -0.21
C ASN A 8 -2.29 9.46 -1.22
N ASP A 9 -2.97 9.29 -2.35
CA ASP A 9 -3.23 10.33 -3.33
C ASP A 9 -4.54 10.03 -4.08
N ASP A 10 -5.08 11.03 -4.79
CA ASP A 10 -6.40 10.95 -5.44
C ASP A 10 -6.35 10.46 -6.91
N TYR A 11 -5.19 10.03 -7.40
CA TYR A 11 -4.97 9.73 -8.83
C TYR A 11 -4.52 8.28 -9.08
N THR A 12 -3.77 7.70 -8.16
CA THR A 12 -3.22 6.35 -8.33
C THR A 12 -4.32 5.29 -8.17
N PRO A 13 -4.57 4.41 -9.17
CA PRO A 13 -5.60 3.39 -9.06
C PRO A 13 -5.32 2.39 -7.92
N MET A 14 -6.36 2.02 -7.17
CA MET A 14 -6.26 1.08 -6.04
C MET A 14 -5.61 -0.26 -6.42
N GLU A 15 -6.00 -0.84 -7.56
CA GLU A 15 -5.43 -2.10 -8.06
C GLU A 15 -3.95 -1.97 -8.42
N PHE A 16 -3.51 -0.80 -8.88
CA PHE A 16 -2.10 -0.55 -9.14
C PHE A 16 -1.29 -0.53 -7.83
N VAL A 17 -1.83 0.08 -6.77
CA VAL A 17 -1.20 0.06 -5.45
C VAL A 17 -1.06 -1.37 -4.91
N VAL A 18 -2.12 -2.18 -5.03
CA VAL A 18 -2.08 -3.60 -4.63
C VAL A 18 -0.98 -4.35 -5.39
N HIS A 19 -0.89 -4.15 -6.70
CA HIS A 19 0.16 -4.75 -7.53
C HIS A 19 1.58 -4.35 -7.10
N ILE A 20 1.80 -3.09 -6.70
CA ILE A 20 3.10 -2.64 -6.17
C ILE A 20 3.42 -3.34 -4.85
N LEU A 21 2.45 -3.45 -3.94
CA LEU A 21 2.64 -4.11 -2.65
C LEU A 21 2.93 -5.62 -2.79
N GLU A 22 2.31 -6.29 -3.75
CA GLU A 22 2.59 -7.69 -4.08
C GLU A 22 4.03 -7.87 -4.59
N ASN A 23 4.48 -7.07 -5.56
CA ASN A 23 5.77 -7.29 -6.23
C ASN A 23 6.98 -6.77 -5.46
N PHE A 24 6.87 -5.63 -4.77
CA PHE A 24 8.02 -4.98 -4.13
C PHE A 24 8.13 -5.26 -2.64
N PHE A 25 7.02 -5.62 -1.98
CA PHE A 25 6.98 -5.92 -0.55
C PHE A 25 6.59 -7.38 -0.26
N ALA A 26 6.50 -8.22 -1.30
CA ALA A 26 6.17 -9.65 -1.21
C ALA A 26 4.90 -9.92 -0.38
N MET A 27 3.93 -9.01 -0.45
CA MET A 27 2.66 -9.17 0.26
C MET A 27 1.73 -10.10 -0.51
N THR A 28 0.91 -10.88 0.20
CA THR A 28 -0.22 -11.55 -0.45
C THR A 28 -1.25 -10.52 -0.88
N ARG A 29 -2.08 -10.88 -1.87
CA ARG A 29 -3.14 -10.00 -2.38
C ARG A 29 -4.06 -9.49 -1.26
N GLU A 30 -4.42 -10.37 -0.32
CA GLU A 30 -5.29 -10.04 0.81
C GLU A 30 -4.65 -8.97 1.70
N LYS A 31 -3.37 -9.15 2.05
CA LYS A 31 -2.62 -8.19 2.88
C LYS A 31 -2.39 -6.86 2.15
N ALA A 32 -2.04 -6.92 0.87
CA ALA A 32 -1.86 -5.73 0.03
C ALA A 32 -3.16 -4.92 -0.08
N THR A 33 -4.29 -5.59 -0.27
CA THR A 33 -5.62 -4.96 -0.31
C THR A 33 -5.95 -4.30 1.02
N GLN A 34 -5.71 -4.97 2.15
CA GLN A 34 -5.94 -4.40 3.48
C GLN A 34 -5.09 -3.15 3.71
N ILE A 35 -3.79 -3.18 3.38
CA ILE A 35 -2.91 -2.03 3.55
C ILE A 35 -3.32 -0.88 2.62
N MET A 36 -3.67 -1.17 1.36
CA MET A 36 -4.16 -0.16 0.43
C MET A 36 -5.40 0.56 0.98
N LEU A 37 -6.37 -0.19 1.55
CA LEU A 37 -7.56 0.41 2.18
C LEU A 37 -7.22 1.27 3.39
N VAL A 38 -6.24 0.87 4.20
CA VAL A 38 -5.73 1.69 5.32
C VAL A 38 -5.12 2.98 4.80
N VAL A 39 -4.26 2.92 3.78
CA VAL A 39 -3.67 4.12 3.17
C VAL A 39 -4.75 5.05 2.63
N HIS A 40 -5.74 4.51 1.91
CA HIS A 40 -6.85 5.29 1.38
C HIS A 40 -7.68 6.00 2.46
N SER A 41 -7.91 5.32 3.60
CA SER A 41 -8.77 5.84 4.67
C SER A 41 -8.03 6.74 5.67
N GLU A 42 -6.75 6.45 5.93
CA GLU A 42 -5.94 7.07 6.99
C GLU A 42 -4.82 7.98 6.44
N GLY A 43 -4.66 8.04 5.12
CA GLY A 43 -3.71 8.91 4.42
C GLY A 43 -2.29 8.34 4.29
N SER A 44 -1.89 7.38 5.13
CA SER A 44 -0.58 6.71 5.00
C SER A 44 -0.49 5.40 5.78
N ALA A 45 0.47 4.53 5.41
CA ALA A 45 0.80 3.32 6.17
C ALA A 45 2.28 2.95 6.02
N VAL A 46 2.84 2.28 7.04
CA VAL A 46 4.19 1.68 6.96
C VAL A 46 4.10 0.35 6.24
N VAL A 47 4.92 0.16 5.21
CA VAL A 47 4.88 -1.03 4.34
C VAL A 47 6.19 -1.83 4.35
N GLY A 48 7.28 -1.26 4.87
CA GLY A 48 8.59 -1.88 5.00
C GLY A 48 9.56 -1.08 5.86
#